data_AF-A0A947ZWM4-F1
#
_entry.id   AF-A0A947ZWM4-F1
#
_cell.length_a   1.000
_cell.length_b   1.000
_cell.length_c   1.000
_cell.angle_alpha   90.00
_cell.angle_beta   90.00
_cell.angle_gamma   90.00
#
_symmetry.space_group_name_H-M   'P 1'
#
loop_
_entity.id
_entity.type
_entity.pdbx_description
1 polymer ?
#
loop_
_entity_poly.entity_id
_entity_poly.type
_entity_poly.pdbx_seq_one_letter_code
_entity_poly.pdbx_strand_id
1 'polypeptide(L)'
;MREDDTQLLRMVQDGIGCGTITKSQGAVRYSVQGTKELINVIIPFFNKYPLHGKKATDFKLWCEAVTIIDGRRLQGMNIGKGIKGFAKKVWSTGELDRLQELHQKMVDHKTNRVIMV
;
A
#
# COMPACT_ATOMS: atom_id res chain seq x y z
N MET A 1 -12.84 3.63 12.35
CA MET A 1 -14.32 3.68 12.46
C MET A 1 -14.73 3.11 13.79
N ARG A 2 -15.94 3.40 14.27
CA ARG A 2 -16.40 2.84 15.54
C ARG A 2 -16.68 1.34 15.36
N GLU A 3 -16.63 0.56 16.44
CA GLU A 3 -16.83 -0.89 16.33
C GLU A 3 -18.17 -1.28 15.70
N ASP A 4 -19.20 -0.45 15.88
CA ASP A 4 -20.54 -0.65 15.32
C ASP A 4 -20.55 -0.60 13.78
N ASP A 5 -19.54 0.03 13.15
CA ASP A 5 -19.39 0.09 11.69
C ASP A 5 -18.82 -1.21 11.08
N THR A 6 -18.65 -2.27 11.88
CA THR A 6 -18.06 -3.54 11.41
C THR A 6 -18.84 -4.13 10.22
N GLN A 7 -20.17 -4.06 10.24
CA GLN A 7 -20.99 -4.63 9.17
C GLN A 7 -20.78 -3.87 7.85
N LEU A 8 -20.66 -2.54 7.90
CA LEU A 8 -20.34 -1.72 6.73
C LEU A 8 -18.98 -2.11 6.15
N LEU A 9 -17.97 -2.34 6.98
CA LEU A 9 -16.66 -2.79 6.49
C LEU A 9 -16.69 -4.17 5.85
N ARG A 10 -17.53 -5.08 6.35
CA ARG A 10 -17.71 -6.39 5.70
C ARG A 10 -18.30 -6.23 4.31
N MET A 11 -19.31 -5.37 4.14
CA MET A 11 -19.85 -5.07 2.81
C MET A 11 -18.79 -4.49 1.86
N VAL A 12 -17.91 -3.62 2.36
CA VAL A 12 -16.77 -3.09 1.58
C VAL A 12 -15.78 -4.20 1.23
N GLN A 13 -15.43 -5.05 2.19
CA GLN A 13 -14.53 -6.19 1.98
C GLN A 13 -15.09 -7.15 0.93
N ASP A 14 -16.38 -7.48 1.04
CA ASP A 14 -17.08 -8.37 0.10
C ASP A 14 -17.20 -7.74 -1.30
N GLY A 15 -17.49 -6.44 -1.37
CA GLY A 15 -17.61 -5.71 -2.63
C GLY A 15 -16.28 -5.53 -3.36
N ILE A 16 -15.17 -5.43 -2.64
CA ILE A 16 -13.82 -5.36 -3.22
C ILE A 16 -13.26 -6.77 -3.48
N GLY A 17 -13.61 -7.75 -2.66
CA GLY A 17 -13.18 -9.14 -2.77
C GLY A 17 -11.79 -9.43 -2.19
N CYS A 18 -11.23 -8.55 -1.35
CA CYS A 18 -9.92 -8.75 -0.73
C CYS A 18 -9.79 -8.03 0.62
N GLY A 19 -8.64 -8.15 1.28
CA GLY A 19 -8.32 -7.41 2.51
C GLY A 19 -8.81 -8.05 3.81
N THR A 20 -8.47 -7.40 4.91
CA THR A 20 -8.72 -7.89 6.27
C THR A 20 -9.32 -6.80 7.14
N ILE A 21 -10.29 -7.17 7.97
CA ILE A 21 -10.88 -6.32 9.01
C ILE A 21 -10.22 -6.65 10.34
N THR A 22 -9.67 -5.63 11.00
CA THR A 22 -9.08 -5.74 12.34
C THR A 22 -9.80 -4.81 13.31
N LYS A 23 -9.92 -5.25 14.56
CA LYS A 23 -10.49 -4.48 15.67
C LYS A 23 -9.40 -4.15 16.67
N SER A 24 -9.33 -2.91 17.12
CA SER A 24 -8.36 -2.47 18.13
C SER A 24 -8.86 -1.20 18.81
N GLN A 25 -8.77 -1.15 20.15
CA GLN A 25 -9.04 0.03 20.98
C GLN A 25 -10.37 0.73 20.66
N GLY A 26 -11.48 -0.01 20.57
CA GLY A 26 -12.80 0.59 20.27
C GLY A 26 -12.95 1.06 18.82
N ALA A 27 -12.03 0.67 17.93
CA ALA A 27 -12.09 1.00 16.53
C ALA A 27 -11.98 -0.25 15.64
N VAL A 28 -12.68 -0.19 14.52
CA VAL A 28 -12.56 -1.17 13.43
C VAL A 28 -11.88 -0.54 12.21
N ARG A 29 -11.02 -1.32 11.56
CA ARG A 29 -10.25 -0.94 10.38
C ARG A 29 -10.31 -2.03 9.32
N TYR A 30 -10.65 -1.66 8.09
CA TYR A 30 -10.40 -2.46 6.90
C TYR A 30 -9.03 -2.08 6.32
N SER A 31 -8.22 -3.08 5.96
CA SER A 31 -6.91 -2.86 5.37
C SER A 31 -6.55 -3.94 4.36
N VAL A 32 -5.90 -3.54 3.27
CA VAL A 32 -5.26 -4.44 2.31
C VAL A 32 -3.78 -4.20 2.40
N GLN A 33 -3.00 -5.24 2.72
CA GLN A 33 -1.56 -5.14 2.94
C GLN A 33 -0.77 -6.06 2.00
N GLY A 34 -1.39 -7.11 1.47
CA GLY A 34 -0.73 -8.05 0.58
C GLY A 34 -0.43 -7.41 -0.78
N THR A 35 0.84 -7.36 -1.17
CA THR A 35 1.26 -6.75 -2.45
C THR A 35 0.55 -7.35 -3.66
N LYS A 36 0.27 -8.67 -3.64
CA LYS A 36 -0.50 -9.34 -4.70
C LYS A 36 -1.93 -8.80 -4.80
N GLU A 37 -2.60 -8.58 -3.67
CA GLU A 37 -3.95 -8.01 -3.64
C GLU A 37 -3.92 -6.54 -4.08
N LEU A 38 -2.89 -5.79 -3.68
CA LEU A 38 -2.71 -4.40 -4.12
C LEU A 38 -2.59 -4.30 -5.65
N ILE A 39 -1.72 -5.12 -6.26
CA ILE A 39 -1.48 -5.13 -7.71
C ILE A 39 -2.69 -5.67 -8.49
N ASN A 40 -3.26 -6.79 -8.05
CA ASN A 40 -4.24 -7.52 -8.86
C ASN A 40 -5.70 -7.14 -8.58
N VAL A 41 -5.99 -6.50 -7.44
CA VAL A 41 -7.36 -6.15 -7.03
C VAL A 41 -7.50 -4.64 -6.86
N ILE A 42 -6.72 -4.03 -5.97
CA ILE A 42 -6.90 -2.62 -5.59
C ILE A 42 -6.57 -1.65 -6.72
N ILE A 43 -5.45 -1.86 -7.41
CA ILE A 43 -5.08 -1.00 -8.54
C ILE A 43 -6.13 -1.08 -9.66
N PRO A 44 -6.54 -2.27 -10.15
CA PRO A 44 -7.60 -2.39 -11.14
C PRO A 44 -8.94 -1.80 -10.68
N PHE A 45 -9.32 -2.00 -9.42
CA PHE A 45 -10.57 -1.47 -8.86
C PHE A 45 -10.63 0.05 -8.97
N PHE A 46 -9.58 0.76 -8.51
CA PHE A 46 -9.54 2.23 -8.57
C PHE A 46 -9.15 2.79 -9.94
N ASN A 47 -8.66 1.96 -10.87
CA ASN A 47 -8.57 2.34 -12.28
C ASN A 47 -9.96 2.31 -12.93
N LYS A 48 -10.81 1.34 -12.58
CA LYS A 48 -12.20 1.24 -13.06
C LYS A 48 -13.11 2.28 -12.40
N TYR A 49 -12.87 2.57 -11.12
CA TYR A 49 -13.63 3.54 -10.33
C TYR A 49 -12.68 4.61 -9.77
N PRO A 50 -12.31 5.62 -10.59
CA PRO A 50 -11.28 6.58 -10.25
C PRO A 50 -11.58 7.39 -8.99
N LEU A 51 -10.53 7.58 -8.19
CA LEU A 51 -10.54 8.59 -7.14
C LEU A 51 -10.54 9.98 -7.76
N HIS A 52 -11.13 10.95 -7.05
CA HIS A 52 -11.25 12.33 -7.50
C HIS A 52 -10.41 13.29 -6.64
N GLY A 53 -10.12 14.46 -7.20
CA GLY A 53 -9.35 15.52 -6.52
C GLY A 53 -7.92 15.09 -6.17
N LYS A 54 -7.39 15.61 -5.06
CA LYS A 54 -6.00 15.34 -4.61
C LYS A 54 -5.69 13.85 -4.44
N LYS A 55 -6.70 13.04 -4.10
CA LYS A 55 -6.54 11.59 -3.91
C LYS A 55 -6.24 10.85 -5.21
N ALA A 56 -6.65 11.39 -6.36
CA ALA A 56 -6.33 10.82 -7.66
C ALA A 56 -4.83 10.86 -7.95
N THR A 57 -4.20 12.01 -7.65
CA THR A 57 -2.75 12.21 -7.82
C THR A 57 -1.97 11.33 -6.85
N ASP A 58 -2.36 11.32 -5.57
CA ASP A 58 -1.74 10.46 -4.56
C ASP A 58 -1.80 8.98 -4.96
N PHE A 59 -2.94 8.54 -5.49
CA PHE A 59 -3.11 7.16 -5.93
C PHE A 59 -2.19 6.79 -7.10
N LYS A 60 -2.02 7.68 -8.09
CA LYS A 60 -1.08 7.45 -9.20
C LYS A 60 0.37 7.27 -8.70
N LEU A 61 0.82 8.16 -7.81
CA LEU A 61 2.15 8.06 -7.20
C LEU A 61 2.28 6.78 -6.35
N TRP A 62 1.20 6.37 -5.69
CA TRP A 62 1.17 5.17 -4.87
C TRP A 62 1.21 3.90 -5.71
N CYS A 63 0.49 3.84 -6.84
CA CYS A 63 0.57 2.71 -7.78
C CYS A 63 2.00 2.49 -8.28
N GLU A 64 2.71 3.57 -8.57
CA GLU A 64 4.11 3.50 -8.99
C GLU A 64 4.99 2.89 -7.88
N ALA A 65 4.86 3.37 -6.64
CA ALA A 65 5.59 2.84 -5.51
C ALA A 65 5.30 1.35 -5.27
N VAL A 66 4.02 0.94 -5.34
CA VAL A 66 3.61 -0.47 -5.19
C VAL A 66 4.22 -1.34 -6.29
N THR A 67 4.31 -0.83 -7.53
CA THR A 67 4.93 -1.56 -8.65
C THR A 67 6.42 -1.79 -8.44
N ILE A 68 7.16 -0.77 -7.95
CA ILE A 68 8.58 -0.90 -7.59
C ILE A 68 8.75 -1.98 -6.50
N ILE A 69 7.89 -1.95 -5.48
CA ILE A 69 7.93 -2.92 -4.38
C ILE A 69 7.59 -4.35 -4.86
N ASP A 70 6.60 -4.52 -5.75
CA ASP A 70 6.23 -5.83 -6.27
C ASP A 70 7.31 -6.43 -7.19
N GLY A 71 7.93 -5.60 -8.04
CA GLY A 71 9.07 -6.02 -8.86
C GLY A 71 10.21 -6.59 -8.01
N ARG A 72 10.45 -6.00 -6.83
CA ARG A 72 11.39 -6.56 -5.85
C ARG A 72 10.90 -7.89 -5.26
N ARG A 73 9.62 -8.05 -4.93
CA ARG A 73 9.11 -9.33 -4.40
C ARG A 73 9.39 -10.50 -5.35
N LEU A 74 9.34 -10.26 -6.67
CA LEU A 74 9.47 -11.29 -7.70
C LEU A 74 10.93 -11.74 -7.98
N GLN A 75 11.95 -10.99 -7.55
CA GLN A 75 13.37 -11.30 -7.82
C GLN A 75 13.99 -12.42 -6.95
N GLY A 76 13.19 -13.38 -6.47
CA GLY A 76 13.67 -14.61 -5.84
C GLY A 76 14.04 -14.51 -4.34
N MET A 77 13.92 -15.65 -3.65
CA MET A 77 14.36 -15.82 -2.26
C MET A 77 15.88 -15.91 -2.18
N ASN A 78 16.43 -15.34 -1.11
CA ASN A 78 17.85 -15.42 -0.73
C ASN A 78 18.18 -16.81 -0.14
N ILE A 79 18.07 -17.87 -0.95
CA ILE A 79 18.60 -19.18 -0.60
C ILE A 79 19.62 -19.54 -1.67
N GLY A 80 20.83 -19.00 -1.53
CA GLY A 80 21.99 -19.59 -2.19
C GLY A 80 22.21 -20.98 -1.63
N LYS A 81 22.43 -21.99 -2.49
CA LYS A 81 22.73 -23.35 -2.06
C LYS A 81 23.98 -23.31 -1.15
N GLY A 82 23.80 -23.54 0.16
CA GLY A 82 24.89 -23.54 1.15
C GLY A 82 25.06 -22.27 2.00
N ILE A 83 24.25 -21.22 1.82
CA ILE A 83 24.31 -20.01 2.67
C ILE A 83 23.29 -20.16 3.82
N LYS A 84 23.78 -20.15 5.07
CA LYS A 84 22.90 -20.07 6.25
C LYS A 84 22.43 -18.63 6.46
N GLY A 85 21.12 -18.40 6.31
CA GLY A 85 20.47 -17.14 6.67
C GLY A 85 19.86 -16.38 5.48
N PHE A 86 19.13 -15.31 5.80
CA PHE A 86 18.55 -14.41 4.80
C PHE A 86 19.63 -13.43 4.33
N ALA A 87 20.07 -13.50 3.07
CA ALA A 87 20.88 -12.42 2.52
C ALA A 87 20.05 -11.11 2.54
N LYS A 88 20.67 -9.99 2.92
CA LYS A 88 19.97 -8.70 2.90
C LYS A 88 19.74 -8.29 1.46
N LYS A 89 18.49 -8.07 1.08
CA LYS A 89 18.18 -7.54 -0.25
C LYS A 89 18.62 -6.07 -0.32
N VAL A 90 19.68 -5.79 -1.08
CA VAL A 90 20.18 -4.42 -1.27
C VAL A 90 19.31 -3.71 -2.31
N TRP A 91 18.74 -2.58 -1.93
CA TRP A 91 18.08 -1.68 -2.87
C TRP A 91 19.13 -1.05 -3.78
N SER A 92 18.84 -0.98 -5.07
CA SER A 92 19.63 -0.19 -6.01
C SER A 92 19.39 1.28 -5.69
N THR A 93 20.45 2.09 -5.79
CA THR A 93 20.38 3.52 -5.48
C THR A 93 19.23 4.18 -6.23
N GLY A 94 19.09 3.93 -7.53
CA GLY A 94 18.04 4.55 -8.34
C GLY A 94 16.60 4.19 -7.94
N GLU A 95 16.32 2.99 -7.42
CA GLU A 95 14.97 2.66 -6.94
C GLU A 95 14.67 3.31 -5.59
N LEU A 96 15.67 3.39 -4.71
CA LEU A 96 15.53 4.03 -3.41
C LEU A 96 15.33 5.55 -3.58
N ASP A 97 16.14 6.16 -4.45
CA ASP A 97 16.01 7.57 -4.83
C ASP A 97 14.62 7.83 -5.41
N ARG A 98 14.13 6.94 -6.29
CA ARG A 98 12.79 7.09 -6.85
C ARG A 98 11.69 6.98 -5.80
N LEU A 99 11.77 6.03 -4.87
CA LEU A 99 10.81 5.92 -3.78
C LEU A 99 10.84 7.17 -2.87
N GLN A 100 12.01 7.75 -2.64
CA GLN A 100 12.16 9.01 -1.91
C GLN A 100 11.52 10.19 -2.66
N GLU A 101 11.72 10.29 -3.98
CA GLU A 101 11.05 11.29 -4.81
C GLU A 101 9.52 11.16 -4.76
N LEU A 102 9.00 9.94 -4.87
CA LEU A 102 7.56 9.67 -4.79
C LEU A 102 7.02 10.06 -3.41
N HIS A 103 7.76 9.76 -2.35
CA HIS A 103 7.41 10.16 -0.99
C HIS A 103 7.34 11.68 -0.87
N GLN A 104 8.37 12.40 -1.32
CA GLN A 104 8.40 13.86 -1.25
C GLN A 104 7.22 14.49 -1.99
N LYS A 105 6.94 14.01 -3.21
CA LYS A 105 5.76 14.45 -3.98
C LYS A 105 4.47 14.23 -3.20
N MET A 106 4.27 13.08 -2.57
CA MET A 106 3.07 12.84 -1.75
C MET A 106 2.98 13.75 -0.51
N VAL A 107 4.11 14.11 0.09
CA VAL A 107 4.17 15.01 1.26
C VAL A 107 3.71 16.41 0.86
N ASP A 108 4.22 16.94 -0.25
CA ASP A 108 3.90 18.29 -0.73
C ASP A 108 2.39 18.43 -1.02
N HIS A 109 1.76 17.37 -1.55
CA HIS A 109 0.33 17.33 -1.85
C HIS A 109 -0.56 17.18 -0.59
N LYS A 110 0.02 16.73 0.52
CA LYS A 110 -0.64 16.55 1.82
C LYS A 110 -0.50 17.74 2.76
N THR A 111 0.05 18.87 2.31
CA THR A 111 0.22 20.10 3.09
C THR A 111 -1.13 20.71 3.50
N ASN A 112 -1.74 20.10 4.52
CA ASN A 112 -2.65 20.67 5.51
C ASN A 112 -2.77 19.72 6.72
N ARG A 113 -1.68 19.04 7.10
CA ARG A 113 -1.57 18.44 8.42
C ARG A 113 -0.88 19.45 9.31
N VAL A 114 -1.69 20.32 9.91
CA VAL A 114 -1.33 21.00 11.16
C VAL A 114 -0.97 19.89 12.13
N ILE A 115 0.32 19.65 12.29
CA ILE A 115 0.84 18.94 13.44
C ILE A 115 1.10 20.06 14.45
N MET A 116 0.10 20.39 15.25
CA MET A 116 0.35 20.93 16.58
C MET A 116 0.68 19.71 17.46
N VAL A 117 1.97 19.50 17.71
CA VAL A 117 2.42 18.94 18.99
C VAL A 117 3.08 20.07 19.74
#